data_AF-A0A5C3QYN9-F1
#
_entry.id   AF-A0A5C3QYN9-F1
#
_cell.length_a   1.000
_cell.length_b   1.000
_cell.length_c   1.000
_cell.angle_alpha   90.00
_cell.angle_beta   90.00
_cell.angle_gamma   90.00
#
_symmetry.space_group_name_H-M   'P 1'
#
loop_
_entity.id
_entity.type
_entity.pdbx_description
1 polymer ?
#
loop_
_entity_poly.entity_id
_entity_poly.type
_entity_poly.pdbx_seq_one_letter_code
_entity_poly.pdbx_strand_id
1 'polypeptide(L)'
;MRAHTRAYPLQVYAYGLINGLPDMAESASQYLWDPPLSKYTDEEISILPGVRAYHQLVRLHGLRIEGIKCLLVEAELFPHGYGMCVRHERNSLLAWEEAGLRIAGRIEAATDAAAEMHPPTEIIACQTCNKAWDAAVALLAYKCLWLPKRISDLP
;
A
#
# COMPACT_ATOMS: atom_id res chain seq x y z
N MET A 1 12.48 -4.88 23.97
CA MET A 1 11.93 -5.42 22.70
C MET A 1 11.10 -4.42 21.90
N ARG A 2 10.19 -3.62 22.48
CA ARG A 2 9.38 -2.63 21.73
C ARG A 2 10.21 -1.60 20.91
N ALA A 3 11.44 -1.30 21.32
CA ALA A 3 12.37 -0.44 20.57
C ALA A 3 12.86 -1.05 19.24
N HIS A 4 12.75 -2.37 19.06
CA HIS A 4 13.23 -3.10 17.89
C HIS A 4 12.12 -3.51 16.92
N THR A 5 10.88 -3.10 17.19
CA THR A 5 9.68 -3.47 16.42
C THR A 5 9.80 -3.18 14.92
N ARG A 6 10.57 -2.16 14.52
CA ARG A 6 10.84 -1.83 13.11
C ARG A 6 12.03 -2.59 12.52
N ALA A 7 13.04 -2.91 13.32
CA ALA A 7 14.27 -3.54 12.86
C ALA A 7 14.13 -5.07 12.73
N TYR A 8 13.36 -5.68 13.64
CA TYR A 8 13.15 -7.13 13.71
C TYR A 8 11.65 -7.44 13.90
N PRO A 9 10.79 -7.00 12.95
CA PRO A 9 9.34 -7.06 13.14
C PRO A 9 8.82 -8.49 13.25
N LEU A 10 9.39 -9.45 12.51
CA LEU A 10 8.92 -10.83 12.52
C LEU A 10 9.21 -11.51 13.87
N GLN A 11 10.39 -11.27 14.42
CA GLN A 11 10.82 -11.79 15.72
C GLN A 11 9.99 -11.17 16.85
N VAL A 12 9.75 -9.86 16.81
CA VAL A 12 8.92 -9.18 17.81
C VAL A 12 7.46 -9.63 17.72
N TYR A 13 6.95 -9.86 16.51
CA TYR A 13 5.61 -10.42 16.29
C TYR A 13 5.49 -11.82 16.90
N ALA A 14 6.42 -12.72 16.56
CA ALA A 14 6.47 -14.08 17.10
C ALA A 14 6.55 -14.10 18.63
N TYR A 15 7.46 -13.31 19.19
CA TYR A 15 7.63 -13.19 20.63
C TYR A 15 6.36 -12.68 21.32
N GLY A 16 5.71 -11.66 20.74
CA GLY A 16 4.45 -11.12 21.24
C GLY A 16 3.37 -12.19 21.32
N LEU A 17 3.22 -13.00 20.28
CA LEU A 17 2.24 -14.10 20.26
C LEU A 17 2.57 -15.21 21.27
N ILE A 18 3.83 -15.65 21.34
CA ILE A 18 4.28 -16.73 22.25
C ILE A 18 4.03 -16.36 23.72
N ASN A 19 4.23 -15.10 24.08
CA ASN A 19 4.13 -14.62 25.46
C ASN A 19 2.76 -14.04 25.81
N GLY A 20 1.76 -14.13 24.92
CA GLY A 20 0.43 -13.57 25.17
C GLY A 20 0.41 -12.04 25.28
N LEU A 21 1.25 -11.35 24.51
CA LEU A 21 1.36 -9.89 24.45
C LEU A 21 0.79 -9.37 23.12
N PRO A 22 -0.55 -9.34 22.95
CA PRO A 22 -1.21 -9.01 21.68
C PRO A 22 -0.83 -7.62 21.16
N ASP A 23 -0.79 -6.59 22.01
CA ASP A 23 -0.38 -5.23 21.62
C ASP A 23 1.01 -5.18 20.96
N MET A 24 1.92 -6.05 21.41
CA MET A 24 3.27 -6.13 20.84
C MET A 24 3.24 -6.78 19.45
N ALA A 25 2.48 -7.86 19.31
CA ALA A 25 2.29 -8.51 18.01
C ALA A 25 1.60 -7.56 17.02
N GLU A 26 0.54 -6.89 17.43
CA GLU A 26 -0.16 -5.89 16.61
C GLU A 26 0.78 -4.77 16.17
N SER A 27 1.53 -4.18 17.11
CA SER A 27 2.50 -3.13 16.80
C SER A 27 3.64 -3.62 15.90
N ALA A 28 4.00 -4.90 15.91
CA ALA A 28 5.02 -5.46 15.02
C ALA A 28 4.48 -5.71 13.61
N SER A 29 3.22 -6.16 13.52
CA SER A 29 2.58 -6.50 12.24
C SER A 29 2.50 -5.34 11.25
N GLN A 30 2.50 -4.09 11.74
CA GLN A 30 2.51 -2.90 10.88
C GLN A 30 3.80 -2.68 10.09
N TYR A 31 4.86 -3.41 10.41
CA TYR A 31 6.14 -3.33 9.71
C TYR A 31 6.43 -4.61 8.90
N LEU A 32 5.47 -5.54 8.83
CA LEU A 32 5.64 -6.82 8.15
C LEU A 32 5.16 -6.82 6.70
N TRP A 33 4.90 -5.66 6.10
CA TRP A 33 4.49 -5.58 4.69
C TRP A 33 5.68 -5.57 3.73
N ASP A 34 6.86 -5.15 4.21
CA ASP A 34 8.13 -5.11 3.49
C ASP A 34 9.21 -5.85 4.31
N PRO A 35 9.86 -6.89 3.77
CA PRO A 35 9.61 -7.49 2.46
C PRO A 35 8.28 -8.29 2.41
N PRO A 36 7.78 -8.63 1.21
CA PRO A 36 6.67 -9.57 1.04
C PRO A 36 6.91 -10.89 1.76
N LEU A 37 5.84 -11.55 2.21
CA LEU A 37 5.97 -12.81 2.95
C LEU A 37 6.71 -13.91 2.18
N SER A 38 6.64 -13.89 0.85
CA SER A 38 7.33 -14.82 -0.05
C SER A 38 8.85 -14.67 -0.04
N LYS A 39 9.40 -13.62 0.57
CA LYS A 39 10.85 -13.40 0.67
C LYS A 39 11.48 -13.97 1.94
N TYR A 40 10.68 -14.31 2.95
CA TYR A 40 11.19 -14.94 4.16
C TYR A 40 11.51 -16.41 3.89
N THR A 41 12.60 -16.91 4.47
CA THR A 41 12.93 -18.34 4.39
C THR A 41 12.06 -19.16 5.32
N ASP A 42 12.07 -20.49 5.11
CA ASP A 42 11.38 -21.43 6.00
C ASP A 42 11.89 -21.31 7.44
N GLU A 43 13.19 -21.13 7.64
CA GLU A 43 13.79 -20.92 8.96
C GLU A 43 13.28 -19.64 9.62
N GLU A 44 13.16 -18.54 8.87
CA GLU A 44 12.67 -17.26 9.41
C GLU A 44 11.19 -17.35 9.79
N ILE A 45 10.35 -17.99 8.97
CA ILE A 45 8.92 -18.18 9.26
C ILE A 45 8.70 -19.20 10.39
N SER A 46 9.61 -20.16 10.58
CA SER A 46 9.49 -21.21 11.61
C SER A 46 9.41 -20.68 13.04
N ILE A 47 9.84 -19.44 13.30
CA ILE A 47 9.76 -18.82 14.63
C ILE A 47 8.33 -18.50 15.06
N LEU A 48 7.39 -18.45 14.11
CA LEU A 48 5.98 -18.17 14.40
C LEU A 48 5.35 -19.34 15.16
N PRO A 49 4.50 -19.10 16.17
CA PRO A 49 3.93 -20.15 17.02
C PRO A 49 2.83 -21.00 16.36
N GLY A 50 2.84 -21.11 15.02
CA GLY A 50 1.96 -21.97 14.23
C GLY A 50 1.34 -21.30 13.01
N VAL A 51 0.60 -22.10 12.24
CA VAL A 51 0.01 -21.72 10.95
C VAL A 51 -0.92 -20.52 11.06
N ARG A 52 -1.66 -20.39 12.17
CA ARG A 52 -2.58 -19.26 12.38
C ARG A 52 -1.85 -17.91 12.37
N ALA A 53 -0.69 -17.83 13.02
CA ALA A 53 0.11 -16.61 13.10
C ALA A 53 0.58 -16.15 11.72
N TYR A 54 1.06 -17.10 10.90
CA TYR A 54 1.44 -16.85 9.52
C TYR A 54 0.24 -16.46 8.66
N HIS A 55 -0.87 -17.19 8.77
CA HIS A 55 -2.07 -16.92 7.98
C HIS A 55 -2.67 -15.53 8.24
N GLN A 56 -2.58 -15.00 9.47
CA GLN A 56 -2.97 -13.63 9.77
C GLN A 56 -2.14 -12.61 8.99
N LEU A 57 -0.83 -12.81 8.86
CA LEU A 57 0.02 -11.95 8.04
C LEU A 57 -0.35 -12.07 6.55
N VAL A 58 -0.59 -13.28 6.04
CA VAL A 58 -1.04 -13.50 4.66
C VAL A 58 -2.35 -12.76 4.38
N ARG A 59 -3.33 -12.85 5.29
CA ARG A 59 -4.60 -12.13 5.16
C ARG A 59 -4.40 -10.62 5.17
N LEU A 60 -3.54 -10.10 6.04
CA LEU A 60 -3.22 -8.68 6.11
C LEU A 60 -2.61 -8.17 4.81
N HIS A 61 -1.66 -8.91 4.24
CA HIS A 61 -1.07 -8.60 2.94
C HIS A 61 -2.12 -8.62 1.83
N GLY A 62 -2.95 -9.67 1.77
CA GLY A 62 -4.00 -9.80 0.76
C GLY A 62 -5.00 -8.65 0.80
N LEU A 63 -5.51 -8.30 1.99
CA LEU A 63 -6.44 -7.17 2.15
C LEU A 63 -5.83 -5.85 1.72
N ARG A 64 -4.55 -5.63 2.04
CA ARG A 64 -3.86 -4.41 1.63
C ARG A 64 -3.67 -4.35 0.12
N ILE A 65 -3.26 -5.44 -0.52
CA ILE A 65 -3.12 -5.54 -1.98
C ILE A 65 -4.46 -5.26 -2.68
N GLU A 66 -5.53 -5.91 -2.26
CA GLU A 66 -6.87 -5.67 -2.83
C GLU A 66 -7.35 -4.24 -2.59
N GLY A 67 -7.10 -3.70 -1.40
CA GLY A 67 -7.40 -2.30 -1.09
C GLY A 67 -6.68 -1.32 -2.02
N ILE A 68 -5.37 -1.51 -2.28
CA ILE A 68 -4.62 -0.67 -3.22
C ILE A 68 -5.23 -0.78 -4.63
N LYS A 69 -5.58 -1.99 -5.08
CA LYS A 69 -6.21 -2.19 -6.40
C LYS A 69 -7.53 -1.43 -6.51
N CYS A 70 -8.42 -1.56 -5.51
CA CYS A 70 -9.68 -0.83 -5.48
C CYS A 70 -9.45 0.67 -5.54
N LEU A 71 -8.52 1.18 -4.73
CA LEU A 71 -8.20 2.62 -4.72
C LEU A 71 -7.68 3.12 -6.07
N LEU A 72 -6.85 2.34 -6.77
CA LEU A 72 -6.36 2.71 -8.11
C LEU A 72 -7.48 2.74 -9.16
N VAL A 73 -8.42 1.79 -9.10
CA VAL A 73 -9.57 1.75 -10.02
C VAL A 73 -10.53 2.92 -9.76
N GLU A 74 -10.73 3.30 -8.51
CA GLU A 74 -11.64 4.38 -8.11
C GLU A 74 -11.01 5.78 -8.14
N ALA A 75 -9.69 5.88 -8.35
CA ALA A 75 -9.01 7.18 -8.29
C ALA A 75 -9.28 7.99 -9.56
N GLU A 76 -9.84 9.18 -9.38
CA GLU A 76 -10.15 10.12 -10.46
C GLU A 76 -9.10 11.22 -10.56
N LEU A 77 -8.61 11.49 -11.77
CA LEU A 77 -7.72 12.62 -12.03
C LEU A 77 -8.46 13.96 -11.94
N PHE A 78 -9.72 14.01 -12.40
CA PHE A 78 -10.56 15.22 -12.41
C PHE A 78 -11.90 14.94 -11.72
N PRO A 79 -11.98 15.00 -10.39
CA PRO A 79 -13.24 14.78 -9.67
C PRO A 79 -14.31 15.76 -10.15
N HIS A 80 -15.45 15.23 -10.61
CA HIS A 80 -16.54 16.03 -11.21
C HIS A 80 -16.11 16.99 -12.34
N GLY A 81 -14.97 16.72 -13.00
CA GLY A 81 -14.40 17.56 -14.04
C GLY A 81 -13.65 18.81 -13.54
N TYR A 82 -13.47 18.99 -12.22
CA TYR A 82 -12.69 20.11 -11.68
C TYR A 82 -11.20 19.98 -12.04
N GLY A 83 -10.57 21.10 -12.40
CA GLY A 83 -9.14 21.15 -12.74
C GLY A 83 -8.81 20.59 -14.13
N MET A 84 -9.82 20.27 -14.93
CA MET A 84 -9.66 19.71 -16.26
C MET A 84 -9.09 20.74 -17.25
N CYS A 85 -8.05 20.35 -17.98
CA CYS A 85 -7.47 21.17 -19.04
C CYS A 85 -8.08 20.82 -20.39
N VAL A 86 -8.76 21.77 -21.03
CA VAL A 86 -9.42 21.57 -22.34
C VAL A 86 -8.46 21.08 -23.44
N ARG A 87 -7.15 21.40 -23.34
CA ARG A 87 -6.15 21.01 -24.34
C ARG A 87 -5.62 19.59 -24.16
N HIS A 88 -5.57 19.09 -22.93
CA HIS A 88 -4.89 17.83 -22.61
C HIS A 88 -5.79 16.84 -21.87
N GLU A 89 -7.08 17.13 -21.68
CA GLU A 89 -8.04 16.31 -20.95
C GLU A 89 -7.90 14.83 -21.32
N ARG A 90 -8.09 14.52 -22.61
CA ARG A 90 -8.05 13.15 -23.12
C ARG A 90 -6.70 12.47 -22.85
N ASN A 91 -5.59 13.15 -23.15
CA ASN A 91 -4.26 12.58 -22.94
C ASN A 91 -3.95 12.39 -21.45
N SER A 92 -4.39 13.32 -20.60
CA SER A 92 -4.17 13.26 -19.15
C SER A 92 -4.95 12.10 -18.52
N LEU A 93 -6.21 11.89 -18.95
CA LEU A 93 -7.03 10.77 -18.51
C LEU A 93 -6.44 9.42 -18.95
N LEU A 94 -6.06 9.30 -20.23
CA LEU A 94 -5.43 8.08 -20.73
C LEU A 94 -4.12 7.77 -19.98
N ALA A 95 -3.26 8.78 -19.78
CA ALA A 95 -2.02 8.60 -19.03
C ALA A 95 -2.26 8.19 -17.57
N TRP A 96 -3.31 8.71 -16.94
CA TRP A 96 -3.71 8.34 -15.60
C TRP A 96 -4.16 6.88 -15.51
N GLU A 97 -5.04 6.45 -16.41
CA GLU A 97 -5.52 5.06 -16.50
C GLU A 97 -4.36 4.08 -16.78
N GLU A 98 -3.49 4.42 -17.74
CA GLU A 98 -2.31 3.61 -18.07
C GLU A 98 -1.35 3.48 -16.88
N ALA A 99 -1.12 4.57 -16.14
CA ALA A 99 -0.31 4.54 -14.93
C ALA A 99 -0.93 3.61 -13.87
N GLY A 100 -2.25 3.71 -13.64
CA GLY A 100 -2.97 2.84 -12.71
C GLY A 100 -2.89 1.36 -13.08
N LEU A 101 -3.14 1.02 -14.35
CA LEU A 101 -3.06 -0.36 -14.85
C LEU A 101 -1.64 -0.94 -14.74
N ARG A 102 -0.62 -0.14 -15.05
CA ARG A 102 0.79 -0.53 -14.91
C ARG A 102 1.13 -0.89 -13.47
N ILE A 103 0.66 -0.10 -12.51
CA ILE A 103 0.90 -0.36 -11.08
C ILE A 103 0.10 -1.60 -10.65
N ALA A 104 -1.17 -1.70 -11.04
CA ALA A 104 -2.06 -2.81 -10.66
C ALA A 104 -1.49 -4.21 -10.94
N GLY A 105 -0.71 -4.36 -12.03
CA GLY A 105 -0.07 -5.63 -12.39
C GLY A 105 1.09 -6.06 -11.49
N ARG A 106 1.58 -5.20 -10.59
CA ARG A 106 2.79 -5.45 -9.77
C ARG A 106 2.64 -5.08 -8.29
N ILE A 107 1.41 -4.95 -7.80
CA ILE A 107 1.15 -4.55 -6.41
C ILE A 107 1.59 -5.63 -5.43
N GLU A 108 2.35 -5.20 -4.43
CA GLU A 108 2.64 -5.92 -3.20
C GLU A 108 2.06 -5.14 -2.01
N ALA A 109 2.04 -5.74 -0.82
CA ALA A 109 1.47 -5.09 0.37
C ALA A 109 2.19 -3.78 0.74
N ALA A 110 3.49 -3.67 0.44
CA ALA A 110 4.28 -2.46 0.70
C ALA A 110 4.24 -1.41 -0.44
N THR A 111 3.57 -1.68 -1.56
CA THR A 111 3.56 -0.78 -2.72
C THR A 111 3.05 0.61 -2.35
N ASP A 112 3.87 1.63 -2.62
CA ASP A 112 3.45 3.02 -2.56
C ASP A 112 2.88 3.42 -3.92
N ALA A 113 1.60 3.10 -4.13
CA ALA A 113 0.92 3.34 -5.39
C ALA A 113 0.94 4.83 -5.78
N ALA A 114 0.85 5.74 -4.81
CA ALA A 114 0.89 7.17 -5.08
C ALA A 114 2.26 7.63 -5.58
N ALA A 115 3.35 7.16 -4.94
CA ALA A 115 4.70 7.44 -5.40
C ALA A 115 4.98 6.90 -6.81
N GLU A 116 4.31 5.83 -7.25
CA GLU A 116 4.47 5.23 -8.58
C GLU A 116 3.65 5.91 -9.70
N MET A 117 2.70 6.78 -9.36
CA MET A 117 1.85 7.53 -10.29
C MET A 117 2.61 8.75 -10.85
N HIS A 118 3.59 8.52 -11.71
CA HIS A 118 4.37 9.58 -12.34
C HIS A 118 3.67 10.15 -13.59
N PRO A 119 3.53 11.49 -13.70
CA PRO A 119 2.98 12.11 -14.89
C PRO A 119 3.97 12.07 -16.07
N PRO A 120 3.48 11.95 -17.32
CA PRO A 120 4.30 12.17 -18.51
C PRO A 120 4.84 13.61 -18.58
N THR A 121 5.94 13.81 -19.32
CA THR A 121 6.58 15.13 -19.48
C THR A 121 5.65 16.21 -20.05
N GLU A 122 4.76 15.83 -20.97
CA GLU A 122 3.73 16.72 -21.53
C GLU A 122 2.71 17.22 -20.49
N ILE A 123 2.39 16.37 -19.51
CA ILE A 123 1.50 16.72 -18.40
C ILE A 123 2.20 17.67 -17.43
N ILE A 124 3.47 17.40 -17.12
CA ILE A 124 4.31 18.24 -16.26
C ILE A 124 4.45 19.66 -16.85
N ALA A 125 4.61 19.76 -18.17
CA ALA A 125 4.73 21.06 -18.85
C ALA A 125 3.45 21.91 -18.77
N CYS A 126 2.29 21.30 -18.54
CA CYS A 126 1.03 22.01 -18.39
C CYS A 126 0.72 22.26 -16.91
N GLN A 127 0.79 23.51 -16.46
CA GLN A 127 0.55 23.86 -15.05
C GLN A 127 -0.79 23.37 -14.50
N THR A 128 -1.86 23.40 -15.31
CA THR A 128 -3.19 22.92 -14.91
C THR A 128 -3.21 21.41 -14.72
N CYS A 129 -2.70 20.65 -15.70
CA CYS A 129 -2.67 19.19 -15.62
C CYS A 129 -1.74 18.71 -14.50
N ASN A 130 -0.56 19.33 -14.34
CA ASN A 130 0.36 18.98 -13.27
C ASN A 130 -0.28 19.18 -11.88
N LYS A 131 -0.99 20.30 -11.66
CA LYS A 131 -1.71 20.53 -10.41
C LYS A 131 -2.82 19.50 -10.16
N ALA A 132 -3.57 19.13 -11.19
CA ALA A 132 -4.61 18.12 -11.06
C ALA A 132 -4.00 16.74 -10.73
N TRP A 133 -2.90 16.39 -11.40
CA TRP A 133 -2.15 15.17 -11.13
C TRP A 133 -1.62 15.13 -9.69
N ASP A 134 -0.95 16.20 -9.24
CA ASP A 134 -0.45 16.31 -7.88
C ASP A 134 -1.57 16.14 -6.83
N ALA A 135 -2.73 16.76 -7.08
CA ALA A 135 -3.89 16.65 -6.20
C ALA A 135 -4.46 15.22 -6.17
N ALA A 136 -4.60 14.58 -7.33
CA ALA A 136 -5.08 13.21 -7.43
C ALA A 136 -4.13 12.21 -6.76
N VAL A 137 -2.81 12.37 -6.96
CA VAL A 137 -1.78 11.57 -6.28
C VAL A 137 -1.81 11.79 -4.77
N ALA A 138 -1.95 13.03 -4.30
CA ALA A 138 -2.06 13.34 -2.88
C ALA A 138 -3.31 12.70 -2.24
N LEU A 139 -4.44 12.71 -2.96
CA LEU A 139 -5.66 12.05 -2.50
C LEU A 139 -5.51 10.53 -2.46
N LEU A 140 -4.87 9.93 -3.47
CA LEU A 140 -4.56 8.51 -3.49
C LEU A 140 -3.66 8.13 -2.31
N ALA A 141 -2.59 8.89 -2.06
CA ALA A 141 -1.70 8.70 -0.92
C ALA A 141 -2.47 8.76 0.40
N TYR A 142 -3.34 9.76 0.56
CA TYR A 142 -4.21 9.90 1.73
C TYR A 142 -5.12 8.68 1.92
N LYS A 143 -5.80 8.22 0.86
CA LYS A 143 -6.67 7.03 0.93
C LYS A 143 -5.88 5.76 1.30
N CYS A 144 -4.67 5.60 0.76
CA CYS A 144 -3.78 4.47 1.08
C CYS A 144 -3.36 4.42 2.57
N LEU A 145 -3.39 5.54 3.30
CA LEU A 145 -3.11 5.57 4.74
C LEU A 145 -4.18 4.85 5.58
N TRP A 146 -5.39 4.71 5.05
CA TRP A 146 -6.53 4.08 5.72
C TRP A 146 -6.64 2.57 5.44
N LEU A 147 -5.84 2.05 4.52
CA LEU A 147 -5.78 0.61 4.27
C LEU A 147 -5.27 -0.12 5.52
N PRO A 148 -5.72 -1.37 5.77
CA PRO A 148 -5.29 -2.18 6.90
C PRO A 148 -3.77 -2.19 7.07
N LYS A 149 -3.34 -2.03 8.33
CA LYS A 149 -1.94 -1.94 8.72
C LYS A 149 -1.56 -3.03 9.72
N ARG A 150 -2.49 -3.39 10.60
CA ARG A 150 -2.22 -4.29 11.72
C ARG A 150 -3.10 -5.51 11.62
N ILE A 151 -2.67 -6.60 12.27
CA ILE A 151 -3.51 -7.80 12.40
C ILE A 151 -4.83 -7.55 13.14
N SER A 152 -4.92 -6.48 13.94
CA SER A 152 -6.16 -6.01 14.59
C SER A 152 -7.16 -5.41 13.61
N ASP A 153 -6.71 -5.00 12.41
CA ASP A 153 -7.55 -4.40 11.37
C ASP A 153 -8.21 -5.48 10.48
N LEU A 154 -7.91 -6.76 10.75
CA LEU A 154 -8.51 -7.89 10.05
C LEU A 154 -9.97 -8.08 10.50
N PRO A 155 -10.90 -8.39 9.59
CA PRO A 155 -12.26 -8.78 9.92
C PRO A 155 -12.34 -10.22 10.45
#